data_AF-A0A925U8A7-F1
#
_entry.id   AF-A0A925U8A7-F1
#
_cell.length_a   1.000
_cell.length_b   1.000
_cell.length_c   1.000
_cell.angle_alpha   90.00
_cell.angle_beta   90.00
_cell.angle_gamma   90.00
#
_symmetry.space_group_name_H-M   'P 1'
#
loop_
_entity.id
_entity.type
_entity.pdbx_description
1 polymer ?
#
loop_
_entity_poly.entity_id
_entity_poly.type
_entity_poly.pdbx_seq_one_letter_code
_entity_poly.pdbx_strand_id
1 'polypeptide(L)'
;MDIKQVQELIRFVSKSGVNEVSIEEKDFKITIKTNQPPIFASAPVAVSAPVAAAPAPAAVSVTPAAPAAPSSADESSKYVTVKSPMIGTFYRSASPDKPFFVNVGDEIKVGQVICIIEAMKLFNEIESEVSGRIVKILVENSSPVEYDQPLFLVEPA
;
A
#
# COMPACT_ATOMS: atom_id res chain seq x y z
N MET A 1 -33.25 11.31 5.05
CA MET A 1 -33.28 10.12 4.16
C MET A 1 -34.29 9.13 4.70
N ASP A 2 -35.17 8.57 3.85
CA ASP A 2 -36.22 7.65 4.26
C ASP A 2 -35.78 6.18 4.17
N ILE A 3 -36.33 5.31 5.03
CA ILE A 3 -36.05 3.85 5.04
C ILE A 3 -36.25 3.19 3.67
N LYS A 4 -37.22 3.69 2.88
CA LYS A 4 -37.50 3.17 1.53
C LYS A 4 -36.36 3.47 0.55
N GLN A 5 -35.73 4.64 0.66
CA GLN A 5 -34.60 5.03 -0.20
C GLN A 5 -33.34 4.23 0.12
N VAL A 6 -33.10 3.93 1.40
CA VAL A 6 -31.99 3.05 1.82
C VAL A 6 -32.15 1.65 1.23
N GLN A 7 -33.37 1.09 1.22
CA GLN A 7 -33.64 -0.23 0.63
C GLN A 7 -33.46 -0.27 -0.89
N GLU A 8 -33.81 0.81 -1.60
CA GLU A 8 -33.55 0.93 -3.03
C GLU A 8 -32.05 1.02 -3.33
N LEU A 9 -31.30 1.77 -2.51
CA LEU A 9 -29.86 1.90 -2.63
C LEU A 9 -29.16 0.54 -2.41
N ILE A 10 -29.54 -0.21 -1.38
CA ILE A 10 -29.02 -1.57 -1.14
C ILE A 10 -29.31 -2.48 -2.34
N ARG A 11 -30.55 -2.46 -2.86
CA ARG A 11 -30.92 -3.25 -4.05
C ARG A 11 -30.13 -2.85 -5.30
N PHE A 12 -29.87 -1.56 -5.49
CA PHE A 12 -29.04 -1.07 -6.59
C PHE A 12 -27.60 -1.58 -6.47
N VAL A 13 -26.99 -1.44 -5.28
CA VAL A 13 -25.61 -1.87 -5.01
C VAL A 13 -25.43 -3.38 -5.20
N SER A 14 -26.41 -4.18 -4.77
CA SER A 14 -26.40 -5.63 -4.99
C SER A 14 -26.51 -6.04 -6.46
N LYS A 15 -27.18 -5.23 -7.30
CA LYS A 15 -27.35 -5.52 -8.73
C LYS A 15 -26.22 -4.98 -9.59
N SER A 16 -25.57 -3.90 -9.16
CA SER A 16 -24.47 -3.26 -9.89
C SER A 16 -23.11 -3.95 -9.69
N GLY A 17 -23.00 -4.88 -8.73
CA GLY A 17 -21.76 -5.62 -8.47
C GLY A 17 -20.67 -4.76 -7.80
N VAL A 18 -21.08 -3.69 -7.12
CA VAL A 18 -20.15 -2.77 -6.46
C VAL A 18 -19.78 -3.32 -5.08
N ASN A 19 -18.47 -3.38 -4.80
CA ASN A 19 -17.95 -3.94 -3.55
C ASN A 19 -18.13 -3.01 -2.34
N GLU A 20 -18.09 -1.69 -2.54
CA GLU A 20 -18.26 -0.69 -1.48
C GLU A 20 -18.86 0.62 -2.01
N VAL A 21 -19.82 1.17 -1.29
CA VAL A 21 -20.43 2.49 -1.55
C VAL A 21 -20.48 3.29 -0.24
N SER A 22 -19.90 4.49 -0.24
CA SER A 22 -19.94 5.42 0.89
C SER A 22 -20.59 6.73 0.47
N ILE A 23 -21.62 7.17 1.19
CA ILE A 23 -22.33 8.44 0.98
C ILE A 23 -22.23 9.26 2.25
N GLU A 24 -21.77 10.50 2.13
CA GLU A 24 -21.58 11.43 3.24
C GLU A 24 -22.30 12.74 2.92
N GLU A 25 -23.32 13.07 3.72
CA GLU A 25 -23.99 14.36 3.75
C GLU A 25 -23.78 15.02 5.11
N LYS A 26 -24.02 16.34 5.21
CA LYS A 26 -23.72 17.17 6.39
C LYS A 26 -24.26 16.62 7.72
N ASP A 27 -25.30 15.80 7.67
CA ASP A 27 -26.00 15.28 8.84
C ASP A 27 -25.87 13.74 9.01
N PHE A 28 -25.34 13.00 8.02
CA PHE A 28 -25.20 11.54 8.12
C PHE A 28 -24.21 10.92 7.13
N LYS A 29 -23.65 9.76 7.52
CA LYS A 29 -22.75 8.93 6.71
C LYS A 29 -23.30 7.51 6.59
N ILE A 30 -23.38 6.98 5.36
CA ILE A 30 -23.85 5.61 5.07
C ILE A 30 -22.77 4.88 4.28
N THR A 31 -22.36 3.71 4.77
CA THR A 31 -21.42 2.81 4.09
C THR A 31 -22.07 1.45 3.85
N ILE A 32 -22.11 1.00 2.60
CA ILE A 32 -22.65 -0.29 2.16
C ILE A 32 -21.50 -1.10 1.57
N LYS A 33 -21.21 -2.28 2.14
CA LYS A 33 -20.18 -3.21 1.64
C LYS A 33 -20.82 -4.52 1.21
N THR A 34 -20.48 -4.98 0.01
CA THR A 34 -20.94 -6.26 -0.53
C THR A 34 -19.81 -7.28 -0.37
N ASN A 35 -19.94 -8.23 0.55
CA ASN A 35 -18.93 -9.25 0.80
C ASN A 35 -19.16 -10.44 -0.14
N GLN A 36 -18.56 -10.42 -1.33
CA GLN A 36 -18.45 -11.62 -2.17
C GLN A 36 -17.14 -12.35 -1.83
N PRO A 37 -17.19 -13.62 -1.39
CA PRO A 37 -15.98 -14.43 -1.28
C PRO A 37 -15.40 -14.64 -2.69
N PRO A 38 -14.08 -14.45 -2.88
CA PRO A 38 -13.45 -14.67 -4.17
C PRO A 38 -13.55 -16.15 -4.55
N ILE A 39 -14.25 -16.44 -5.64
CA ILE A 39 -14.30 -17.77 -6.23
C ILE A 39 -13.01 -17.93 -7.04
N PHE A 40 -11.95 -18.43 -6.41
CA PHE A 40 -10.74 -18.82 -7.11
C PHE A 40 -11.03 -20.11 -7.89
N ALA A 41 -11.19 -19.99 -9.21
CA ALA A 41 -11.20 -21.12 -10.12
C ALA A 41 -9.77 -21.67 -10.24
N SER A 42 -9.47 -22.73 -9.49
CA SER A 42 -8.24 -23.50 -9.62
C SER A 42 -8.21 -24.24 -10.97
N ALA A 43 -7.32 -23.82 -11.87
CA ALA A 43 -7.00 -24.57 -13.08
C ALA A 43 -6.09 -25.77 -12.72
N PRO A 44 -6.38 -27.00 -13.18
CA PRO A 44 -5.53 -28.15 -12.91
C PRO A 44 -4.22 -28.06 -13.70
N VAL A 45 -3.10 -28.07 -12.99
CA VAL A 45 -1.76 -28.20 -13.55
C VAL A 45 -1.55 -29.67 -13.95
N ALA A 46 -1.28 -29.91 -15.23
CA ALA A 46 -1.02 -31.23 -15.77
C ALA A 46 0.31 -31.79 -15.26
N VAL A 47 0.27 -33.06 -14.90
CA VAL A 47 1.34 -33.87 -14.30
C VAL A 47 2.47 -34.12 -15.31
N SER A 48 3.70 -34.04 -14.81
CA SER A 48 4.98 -34.26 -15.48
C SER A 48 5.23 -35.73 -15.87
N ALA A 49 5.99 -35.93 -16.95
CA ALA A 49 6.68 -37.19 -17.26
C ALA A 49 8.21 -36.95 -17.23
N PRO A 50 9.03 -37.86 -16.68
CA PRO A 50 10.47 -37.67 -16.56
C PRO A 50 11.22 -38.31 -17.72
N VAL A 51 12.20 -37.61 -18.32
CA VAL A 51 13.17 -38.24 -19.23
C VAL A 51 14.57 -37.62 -19.09
N ALA A 52 15.50 -38.50 -18.71
CA ALA A 52 16.94 -38.64 -19.00
C ALA A 52 17.92 -37.45 -18.93
N ALA A 53 19.05 -37.76 -18.27
CA ALA A 53 20.23 -36.92 -18.09
C ALA A 53 21.15 -36.83 -19.34
N ALA A 54 21.81 -35.68 -19.49
CA ALA A 54 23.08 -35.50 -20.22
C ALA A 54 23.84 -34.28 -19.63
N PRO A 55 25.20 -34.27 -19.63
CA PRO A 55 26.00 -33.33 -18.85
C PRO A 55 26.26 -31.97 -19.51
N ALA A 56 26.73 -31.05 -18.66
CA ALA A 56 26.90 -29.59 -18.77
C ALA A 56 27.54 -29.00 -20.06
N PRO A 57 27.33 -27.69 -20.29
CA PRO A 57 28.38 -26.74 -19.92
C PRO A 57 27.88 -25.54 -19.10
N ALA A 58 28.84 -24.87 -18.48
CA ALA A 58 28.73 -23.88 -17.41
C ALA A 58 27.68 -22.76 -17.62
N ALA A 59 26.78 -22.64 -16.63
CA ALA A 59 25.91 -21.49 -16.46
C ALA A 59 26.41 -20.62 -15.31
N VAL A 60 26.53 -19.33 -15.61
CA VAL A 60 26.77 -18.23 -14.70
C VAL A 60 25.89 -18.31 -13.45
N SER A 61 26.53 -18.11 -12.30
CA SER A 61 25.94 -18.05 -10.98
C SER A 61 24.89 -16.95 -10.88
N VAL A 62 23.61 -17.33 -10.93
CA VAL A 62 22.52 -16.55 -10.34
C VAL A 62 22.40 -16.97 -8.88
N THR A 63 22.79 -16.05 -8.02
CA THR A 63 22.67 -16.07 -6.57
C THR A 63 21.24 -16.45 -6.17
N PRO A 64 21.02 -17.48 -5.33
CA PRO A 64 19.73 -17.69 -4.70
C PRO A 64 19.38 -16.49 -3.82
N ALA A 65 18.23 -15.87 -4.08
CA ALA A 65 17.65 -14.87 -3.21
C ALA A 65 17.59 -15.43 -1.79
N ALA A 66 18.21 -14.69 -0.87
CA ALA A 66 18.24 -15.01 0.55
C ALA A 66 16.81 -15.16 1.09
N PRO A 67 16.56 -16.13 1.99
CA PRO A 67 15.30 -16.22 2.73
C PRO A 67 14.99 -14.88 3.39
N ALA A 68 13.79 -14.37 3.14
CA ALA A 68 13.24 -13.22 3.84
C ALA A 68 13.40 -13.44 5.35
N ALA A 69 14.16 -12.57 5.98
CA ALA A 69 14.33 -12.53 7.43
C ALA A 69 12.96 -12.45 8.11
N PRO A 70 12.81 -13.04 9.31
CA PRO A 70 11.54 -13.14 10.00
C PRO A 70 10.98 -11.74 10.22
N SER A 71 9.72 -11.56 9.79
CA SER A 71 8.88 -10.44 10.22
C SER A 71 8.92 -10.43 11.75
N SER A 72 9.57 -9.41 12.32
CA SER A 72 9.47 -9.12 13.75
C SER A 72 8.06 -8.61 14.01
N ALA A 73 7.12 -9.54 14.11
CA ALA A 73 5.88 -9.36 14.82
C ALA A 73 6.25 -9.22 16.30
N ASP A 74 6.27 -7.98 16.82
CA ASP A 74 5.92 -7.61 18.22
C ASP A 74 6.17 -6.12 18.56
N GLU A 75 6.63 -5.26 17.64
CA GLU A 75 6.77 -3.81 17.91
C GLU A 75 5.67 -2.92 17.28
N SER A 76 4.67 -3.51 16.62
CA SER A 76 3.62 -2.74 15.93
C SER A 76 2.67 -1.96 16.84
N SER A 77 2.68 -2.21 18.16
CA SER A 77 1.83 -1.48 19.11
C SER A 77 2.37 -0.12 19.54
N LYS A 78 3.66 0.17 19.30
CA LYS A 78 4.30 1.43 19.71
C LYS A 78 4.44 2.45 18.57
N TYR A 79 4.38 1.98 17.32
CA TYR A 79 4.67 2.81 16.16
C TYR A 79 3.41 3.05 15.32
N VAL A 80 3.30 4.26 14.80
CA VAL A 80 2.27 4.67 13.85
C VAL A 80 2.81 4.49 12.43
N THR A 81 2.01 3.87 11.57
CA THR A 81 2.36 3.73 10.15
C THR A 81 1.76 4.87 9.36
N VAL A 82 2.58 5.62 8.65
CA VAL A 82 2.12 6.61 7.66
C VAL A 82 2.02 5.91 6.32
N LYS A 83 0.84 6.01 5.69
CA LYS A 83 0.50 5.28 4.48
C LYS A 83 0.31 6.21 3.29
N SER A 84 0.35 5.64 2.09
CA SER A 84 0.14 6.37 0.85
C SER A 84 -1.34 6.73 0.65
N PRO A 85 -1.68 8.00 0.44
CA PRO A 85 -3.06 8.40 0.16
C PRO A 85 -3.47 8.18 -1.30
N MET A 86 -2.53 7.82 -2.19
CA MET A 86 -2.80 7.66 -3.63
C MET A 86 -1.86 6.63 -4.28
N ILE A 87 -2.19 6.24 -5.52
CA ILE A 87 -1.32 5.40 -6.35
C ILE A 87 -0.36 6.32 -7.13
N GLY A 88 0.93 5.99 -7.19
CA GLY A 88 1.90 6.79 -7.92
C GLY A 88 3.34 6.32 -7.75
N THR A 89 4.30 7.21 -8.01
CA THR A 89 5.74 6.95 -7.79
C THR A 89 6.21 7.74 -6.57
N PHE A 90 6.80 7.05 -5.60
CA PHE A 90 7.31 7.65 -4.37
C PHE A 90 8.68 8.31 -4.56
N TYR A 91 8.82 9.56 -4.09
CA TYR A 91 10.08 10.28 -4.09
C TYR A 91 10.38 10.84 -2.70
N ARG A 92 11.66 10.75 -2.31
CA ARG A 92 12.18 11.26 -1.05
C ARG A 92 12.60 12.72 -1.09
N SER A 93 12.71 13.33 -2.27
CA SER A 93 13.10 14.73 -2.47
C SER A 93 12.24 15.40 -3.54
N ALA A 94 12.20 16.74 -3.53
CA ALA A 94 11.50 17.54 -4.54
C ALA A 94 12.10 17.41 -5.95
N SER A 95 13.38 17.09 -6.04
CA SER A 95 14.14 16.93 -7.27
C SER A 95 15.42 16.10 -6.97
N PRO A 96 16.08 15.51 -7.99
CA PRO A 96 17.29 14.71 -7.79
C PRO A 96 18.43 15.45 -7.06
N ASP A 97 18.54 16.76 -7.24
CA ASP A 97 19.59 17.60 -6.65
C ASP A 97 19.21 18.19 -5.29
N LYS A 98 17.98 17.97 -4.81
CA LYS A 98 17.48 18.47 -3.53
C LYS A 98 17.67 17.43 -2.44
N PRO A 99 17.92 17.85 -1.18
CA PRO A 99 17.99 16.93 -0.06
C PRO A 99 16.67 16.18 0.13
N PHE A 100 16.74 15.02 0.76
CA PHE A 100 15.54 14.30 1.16
C PHE A 100 14.76 15.11 2.19
N PHE A 101 13.43 15.02 2.13
CA PHE A 101 12.53 15.68 3.08
C PHE A 101 12.77 15.17 4.51
N VAL A 102 12.94 13.86 4.66
CA VAL A 102 13.20 13.19 5.95
C VAL A 102 14.14 12.00 5.81
N ASN A 103 14.87 11.73 6.88
CA ASN A 103 15.72 10.55 7.09
C ASN A 103 15.29 9.77 8.33
N VAL A 104 15.78 8.53 8.45
CA VAL A 104 15.59 7.74 9.66
C VAL A 104 16.27 8.45 10.83
N GLY A 105 15.50 8.65 11.90
CA GLY A 105 15.93 9.36 13.10
C GLY A 105 15.48 10.83 13.17
N ASP A 106 14.94 11.40 12.09
CA ASP A 106 14.47 12.79 12.08
C ASP A 106 13.13 12.93 12.81
N GLU A 107 12.92 14.09 13.45
CA GLU A 107 11.64 14.47 14.03
C GLU A 107 10.74 15.12 12.97
N ILE A 108 9.45 14.76 13.00
CA ILE A 108 8.41 15.27 12.12
C ILE A 108 7.25 15.86 12.94
N LYS A 109 6.54 16.82 12.35
CA LYS A 109 5.35 17.45 12.92
C LYS A 109 4.14 17.24 12.02
N VAL A 110 2.94 17.33 12.58
CA VAL A 110 1.70 17.38 11.78
C VAL A 110 1.79 18.52 10.76
N GLY A 111 1.50 18.23 9.49
CA GLY A 111 1.57 19.18 8.38
C GLY A 111 2.97 19.33 7.76
N GLN A 112 4.00 18.65 8.27
CA GLN A 112 5.33 18.69 7.66
C GLN A 112 5.36 17.79 6.42
N VAL A 113 5.89 18.31 5.30
CA VAL A 113 6.10 17.52 4.08
C VAL A 113 7.19 16.48 4.31
N ILE A 114 6.87 15.21 4.07
CA ILE A 114 7.76 14.05 4.32
C ILE A 114 8.15 13.29 3.06
N CYS A 115 7.37 13.39 1.99
CA CYS A 115 7.70 12.84 0.67
C CYS A 115 6.84 13.48 -0.42
N ILE A 116 7.11 13.08 -1.67
CA ILE A 116 6.26 13.38 -2.81
C ILE A 116 5.77 12.07 -3.43
N ILE A 117 4.53 12.08 -3.92
CA ILE A 117 4.02 11.03 -4.79
C ILE A 117 3.68 11.64 -6.15
N GLU A 118 4.31 11.12 -7.19
CA GLU A 118 4.00 11.48 -8.57
C GLU A 118 2.83 10.66 -9.08
N ALA A 119 1.73 11.33 -9.43
CA ALA A 119 0.56 10.73 -10.05
C ALA A 119 0.10 11.59 -11.22
N MET A 120 -0.07 10.98 -12.41
CA MET A 120 -0.51 11.69 -13.63
C MET A 120 0.34 12.93 -13.99
N LYS A 121 1.67 12.86 -13.78
CA LYS A 121 2.64 13.97 -13.95
C LYS A 121 2.50 15.13 -12.96
N LEU A 122 1.66 15.00 -11.93
CA LEU A 122 1.62 15.91 -10.79
C LEU A 122 2.50 15.36 -9.66
N PHE A 123 3.31 16.22 -9.07
CA PHE A 123 4.10 15.93 -7.89
C PHE A 123 3.33 16.42 -6.67
N ASN A 124 2.66 15.49 -5.97
CA ASN A 124 1.86 15.82 -4.81
C ASN A 124 2.70 15.65 -3.54
N GLU A 125 2.84 16.73 -2.78
CA GLU A 125 3.49 16.70 -1.47
C GLU A 125 2.61 15.94 -0.47
N ILE A 126 3.24 15.04 0.28
CA ILE A 126 2.58 14.30 1.36
C ILE A 126 3.04 14.88 2.68
N GLU A 127 2.07 15.37 3.45
CA GLU A 127 2.29 15.89 4.79
C GLU A 127 2.11 14.79 5.84
N SER A 128 2.83 14.90 6.95
CA SER A 128 2.63 13.99 8.08
C SER A 128 1.32 14.28 8.81
N GLU A 129 0.55 13.24 9.10
CA GLU A 129 -0.65 13.31 9.94
C GLU A 129 -0.35 13.19 11.44
N VAL A 130 0.91 12.86 11.78
CA VAL A 130 1.36 12.65 13.16
C VAL A 130 2.65 13.43 13.45
N SER A 131 2.90 13.70 14.73
CA SER A 131 4.20 14.19 15.20
C SER A 131 4.96 13.05 15.86
N GLY A 132 6.28 13.04 15.71
CA GLY A 132 7.10 11.95 16.23
C GLY A 132 8.44 11.82 15.52
N ARG A 133 9.07 10.65 15.63
CA ARG A 133 10.37 10.36 15.03
C ARG A 133 10.25 9.29 13.94
N ILE A 134 10.89 9.49 12.79
CA ILE A 134 10.94 8.48 11.72
C ILE A 134 11.82 7.32 12.20
N VAL A 135 11.22 6.14 12.38
CA VAL A 135 11.92 4.91 12.78
C VAL A 135 12.37 4.12 11.56
N LYS A 136 11.53 4.11 10.52
CA LYS A 136 11.82 3.35 9.29
C LYS A 136 11.15 3.97 8.07
N ILE A 137 11.82 3.87 6.94
CA ILE A 137 11.27 4.16 5.61
C ILE A 137 11.04 2.80 4.94
N LEU A 138 9.80 2.54 4.54
CA LEU A 138 9.33 1.22 4.08
C LEU A 138 9.36 1.08 2.55
N VAL A 139 9.59 2.18 1.84
CA VAL A 139 9.60 2.25 0.37
C VAL A 139 10.89 2.89 -0.14
N GLU A 140 11.44 2.35 -1.21
CA GLU A 140 12.63 2.88 -1.86
C GLU A 140 12.31 4.12 -2.71
N ASN A 141 13.27 5.03 -2.83
CA ASN A 141 13.11 6.21 -3.69
C ASN A 141 12.87 5.81 -5.15
N SER A 142 11.99 6.52 -5.85
CA SER A 142 11.63 6.27 -7.25
C SER A 142 10.97 4.91 -7.50
N SER A 143 10.26 4.38 -6.49
CA SER A 143 9.49 3.14 -6.60
C SER A 143 7.99 3.37 -6.71
N PRO A 144 7.24 2.49 -7.40
CA PRO A 144 5.78 2.56 -7.43
C PRO A 144 5.18 2.29 -6.05
N VAL A 145 4.08 2.99 -5.74
CA VAL A 145 3.29 2.81 -4.52
C VAL A 145 1.80 2.73 -4.82
N GLU A 146 1.10 1.94 -4.02
CA GLU A 146 -0.35 1.75 -4.08
C GLU A 146 -1.08 2.55 -3.01
N TYR A 147 -2.41 2.66 -3.15
CA TYR A 147 -3.25 3.25 -2.11
C TYR A 147 -3.17 2.44 -0.80
N ASP A 148 -3.09 3.15 0.32
CA ASP A 148 -2.97 2.59 1.68
C ASP A 148 -1.69 1.76 1.91
N GLN A 149 -0.71 1.84 0.99
CA GLN A 149 0.59 1.19 1.16
C GLN A 149 1.41 1.90 2.26
N PRO A 150 1.98 1.17 3.24
CA PRO A 150 2.89 1.72 4.24
C PRO A 150 4.11 2.40 3.62
N LEU A 151 4.36 3.66 3.98
CA LEU A 151 5.51 4.45 3.52
C LEU A 151 6.55 4.65 4.62
N PHE A 152 6.08 4.98 5.83
CA PHE A 152 6.93 5.26 6.98
C PHE A 152 6.41 4.61 8.24
N LEU A 153 7.33 4.35 9.16
CA LEU A 153 7.06 3.92 10.52
C LEU A 153 7.55 5.03 11.47
N VAL A 154 6.65 5.53 12.31
CA VAL A 154 6.87 6.70 13.16
C VAL A 154 6.67 6.32 14.62
N GLU A 155 7.59 6.71 15.49
CA GLU A 155 7.41 6.69 16.93
C GLU A 155 6.74 7.99 17.35
N PRO A 156 5.44 7.97 17.73
CA PRO A 156 4.72 9.19 18.09
C PRO A 156 5.34 9.83 19.34
N ALA A 157 5.41 11.17 19.35
CA ALA A 157 5.88 11.97 20.47
C ALA A 157 4.77 12.29 21.47
#